data_AF-A0A9X6MG54-F1
#
_entry.id   AF-A0A9X6MG54-F1
#
_cell.length_a   1.000
_cell.length_b   1.000
_cell.length_c   1.000
_cell.angle_alpha   90.00
_cell.angle_beta   90.00
_cell.angle_gamma   90.00
#
_symmetry.space_group_name_H-M   'P 1'
#
loop_
_entity.id
_entity.type
_entity.pdbx_description
1 polymer ?
#
loop_
_entity_poly.entity_id
_entity_poly.type
_entity_poly.pdbx_seq_one_letter_code
_entity_poly.pdbx_strand_id
1 'polypeptide(L)'
;MKRIIVFRHRRSPGEHDFLEEEIRVDVEDTENDIREMFKEWVWENVGENATWYEKTKNDEKKVIVFRFRKGLNEHDIIEDEMEFNQTASVEEINKEYYEWFWNIVGDSVNWFEK
;
A
#
# COMPACT_ATOMS: atom_id res chain seq x y z
N MET A 1 -11.53 -23.67 17.19
CA MET A 1 -11.99 -22.43 17.85
C MET A 1 -11.60 -21.29 16.92
N LYS A 2 -12.37 -20.20 16.83
CA LYS A 2 -12.04 -19.05 15.98
C LYS A 2 -11.58 -17.89 16.86
N ARG A 3 -10.68 -17.06 16.34
CA ARG A 3 -10.32 -15.75 16.91
C ARG A 3 -10.61 -14.64 15.90
N ILE A 4 -10.75 -13.42 16.40
CA ILE A 4 -11.09 -12.26 15.58
C ILE A 4 -9.86 -11.37 15.49
N ILE A 5 -9.38 -11.17 14.26
CA ILE A 5 -8.35 -10.20 13.95
C ILE A 5 -9.01 -8.99 13.30
N VAL A 6 -8.61 -7.79 13.70
CA VAL A 6 -9.07 -6.54 13.09
C VAL A 6 -7.93 -5.99 12.25
N PHE A 7 -8.16 -5.84 10.95
CA PHE A 7 -7.29 -5.06 10.07
C PHE A 7 -7.77 -3.62 10.07
N ARG A 8 -6.84 -2.67 10.16
CA ARG A 8 -7.15 -1.25 10.33
C ARG A 8 -6.26 -0.38 9.44
N HIS A 9 -6.87 0.59 8.76
CA HIS A 9 -6.19 1.68 8.06
C HIS A 9 -6.72 3.03 8.55
N ARG A 10 -5.83 3.91 8.99
CA ARG A 10 -6.11 5.31 9.30
C ARG A 10 -5.98 6.17 8.03
N ARG A 11 -7.12 6.63 7.49
CA ARG A 11 -7.16 7.40 6.23
C ARG A 11 -6.57 8.80 6.34
N SER A 12 -6.79 9.51 7.45
CA SER A 12 -6.33 10.91 7.61
C SER A 12 -5.73 11.18 8.99
N PRO A 13 -4.64 11.97 9.10
CA PRO A 13 -4.14 12.46 10.38
C PRO A 13 -5.05 13.58 10.90
N GLY A 14 -6.14 13.19 11.56
CA GLY A 14 -7.07 14.14 12.17
C GLY A 14 -8.49 13.61 12.31
N GLU A 15 -8.87 12.61 11.52
CA GLU A 15 -10.21 12.04 11.56
C GLU A 15 -10.20 10.67 12.24
N HIS A 16 -11.19 10.43 13.08
CA HIS A 16 -11.54 9.10 13.60
C HIS A 16 -12.11 8.17 12.50
N ASP A 17 -11.76 8.41 11.22
CA ASP A 17 -12.17 7.60 10.09
C ASP A 17 -11.15 6.48 9.86
N PHE A 18 -11.43 5.35 10.52
CA PHE A 18 -10.71 4.11 10.31
C PHE A 18 -11.50 3.26 9.33
N LEU A 19 -10.82 2.75 8.31
CA LEU A 19 -11.29 1.56 7.63
C LEU A 19 -10.87 0.36 8.47
N GLU A 20 -11.85 -0.36 9.01
CA GLU A 20 -11.64 -1.57 9.78
C GLU A 20 -12.35 -2.75 9.13
N GLU A 21 -11.72 -3.91 9.18
CA GLU A 21 -12.33 -5.17 8.78
C GLU A 21 -12.04 -6.27 9.80
N GLU A 22 -13.09 -6.98 10.24
CA GLU A 22 -12.96 -8.12 11.14
C GLU A 22 -12.80 -9.41 10.34
N ILE A 23 -11.65 -10.06 10.52
CA ILE A 23 -11.29 -11.32 9.89
C ILE A 23 -11.39 -12.44 10.93
N ARG A 24 -12.15 -13.49 10.61
CA ARG A 24 -12.28 -14.68 11.46
C ARG A 24 -11.28 -15.74 11.01
N VAL A 25 -10.25 -15.95 11.81
CA VAL A 25 -9.18 -16.92 11.55
C VAL A 25 -9.31 -18.11 12.49
N ASP A 26 -8.77 -19.26 12.07
CA ASP A 26 -8.60 -20.40 12.95
C ASP A 26 -7.52 -20.12 13.99
N VAL A 27 -7.66 -20.74 15.17
CA VAL A 27 -6.61 -20.66 16.21
C VAL A 27 -5.29 -21.31 15.77
N GLU A 28 -5.33 -22.15 14.73
CA GLU A 28 -4.17 -22.82 14.14
C GLU A 28 -3.46 -21.94 13.11
N ASP A 29 -4.13 -20.90 12.57
CA ASP A 29 -3.51 -19.97 11.63
C ASP A 29 -2.33 -19.28 12.30
N THR A 30 -1.20 -19.25 11.63
CA THR A 30 0.02 -18.66 12.18
C THR A 30 0.01 -17.14 12.06
N GLU A 31 0.94 -16.48 12.76
CA GLU A 31 1.17 -15.04 12.56
C GLU A 31 1.56 -14.74 11.10
N ASN A 32 2.25 -15.66 10.43
CA ASN A 32 2.62 -15.49 9.04
C ASN A 32 1.41 -15.54 8.11
N ASP A 33 0.44 -16.43 8.37
CA ASP A 33 -0.79 -16.50 7.60
C ASP A 33 -1.59 -15.20 7.74
N ILE A 34 -1.72 -14.69 8.97
CA ILE A 34 -2.36 -13.40 9.25
C ILE A 34 -1.62 -12.25 8.54
N ARG A 35 -0.28 -12.29 8.51
CA ARG A 35 0.53 -11.27 7.85
C ARG A 35 0.32 -11.24 6.34
N GLU A 36 0.22 -12.41 5.69
CA GLU A 36 -0.07 -12.46 4.25
C GLU A 36 -1.49 -11.98 3.95
N MET A 37 -2.50 -12.42 4.73
CA MET A 37 -3.86 -11.88 4.63
C MET A 37 -3.91 -10.36 4.81
N PHE A 38 -3.12 -9.83 5.75
CA PHE A 38 -3.03 -8.40 6.00
C PHE A 38 -2.42 -7.65 4.80
N LYS A 39 -1.36 -8.18 4.18
CA LYS A 39 -0.77 -7.58 2.98
C LYS A 39 -1.76 -7.56 1.81
N GLU A 40 -2.48 -8.65 1.59
CA GLU A 40 -3.53 -8.73 0.57
C GLU A 40 -4.62 -7.69 0.84
N TRP A 41 -5.12 -7.62 2.09
CA TRP A 41 -6.12 -6.65 2.50
C TRP A 41 -5.67 -5.19 2.29
N VAL A 42 -4.43 -4.86 2.67
CA VAL A 42 -3.87 -3.51 2.46
C VAL A 42 -3.82 -3.20 0.97
N TRP A 43 -3.42 -4.15 0.13
CA TRP A 43 -3.39 -3.94 -1.32
C TRP A 43 -4.79 -3.71 -1.90
N GLU A 44 -5.77 -4.53 -1.52
CA GLU A 44 -7.15 -4.43 -2.02
C GLU A 44 -7.87 -3.16 -1.55
N ASN A 45 -7.63 -2.72 -0.32
CA ASN A 45 -8.40 -1.62 0.27
C ASN A 45 -7.68 -0.26 0.25
N VAL A 46 -6.35 -0.28 0.22
CA VAL A 46 -5.51 0.93 0.26
C VAL A 46 -4.78 1.12 -1.06
N GLY A 47 -4.35 0.03 -1.69
CA GLY A 47 -3.63 0.04 -2.96
C GLY A 47 -4.42 0.60 -4.13
N GLU A 48 -5.76 0.58 -4.11
CA GLU A 48 -6.59 1.24 -5.14
C GLU A 48 -6.29 2.75 -5.29
N ASN A 49 -5.80 3.39 -4.22
CA ASN A 49 -5.41 4.81 -4.24
C ASN A 49 -3.98 5.04 -4.72
N ALA A 50 -3.24 3.98 -4.96
CA ALA A 50 -1.88 4.01 -5.47
C ALA A 50 -1.91 3.79 -6.99
N THR A 51 -1.13 4.57 -7.72
CA THR A 51 -0.90 4.39 -9.17
C THR A 51 0.55 4.73 -9.53
N TRP A 52 1.01 4.32 -10.71
CA TRP A 52 2.23 4.86 -11.29
C TRP A 52 2.08 5.15 -12.79
N TYR A 53 2.85 6.11 -13.30
CA TYR A 53 2.87 6.42 -14.73
C TYR A 53 4.25 6.93 -15.19
N GLU A 54 4.57 6.72 -16.46
CA GLU A 54 5.78 7.26 -17.08
C GLU A 54 5.58 8.76 -17.38
N LYS A 55 6.46 9.61 -16.85
CA LYS A 55 6.43 11.06 -17.07
C LYS A 55 7.31 11.47 -18.24
N THR A 56 8.53 10.96 -18.31
CA THR A 56 9.48 11.26 -19.38
C THR A 56 10.33 10.04 -19.71
N LYS A 57 10.87 10.03 -20.93
CA LYS A 57 11.92 9.10 -21.36
C LYS A 57 12.95 9.82 -22.21
N ASN A 58 14.21 9.48 -22.02
CA ASN A 58 15.30 9.79 -22.93
C ASN A 58 15.97 8.48 -23.37
N ASP A 59 17.10 8.56 -24.08
CA ASP A 59 17.75 7.38 -24.64
C ASP A 59 18.35 6.43 -23.58
N GLU A 60 18.56 6.90 -22.35
CA GLU A 60 19.24 6.12 -21.28
C GLU A 60 18.33 5.82 -20.08
N LYS A 61 17.34 6.69 -19.81
CA LYS A 61 16.52 6.69 -18.60
C LYS A 61 15.05 6.96 -18.91
N LYS A 62 14.19 6.43 -18.05
CA LYS A 62 12.79 6.85 -17.94
C LYS A 62 12.46 7.25 -16.51
N VAL A 63 11.64 8.27 -16.37
CA VAL A 63 11.15 8.77 -15.08
C VAL A 63 9.75 8.23 -14.88
N ILE A 64 9.57 7.44 -13.83
CA ILE A 64 8.28 6.94 -13.39
C ILE A 64 7.85 7.77 -12.18
N VAL A 65 6.60 8.21 -12.18
CA VAL A 65 5.98 8.87 -11.03
C VAL A 65 5.17 7.82 -10.28
N PHE A 66 5.50 7.62 -9.00
CA PHE A 66 4.67 6.87 -8.07
C PHE A 66 3.74 7.85 -7.37
N ARG A 67 2.44 7.53 -7.33
CA ARG A 67 1.40 8.44 -6.85
C ARG A 67 0.48 7.71 -5.89
N PHE A 68 0.23 8.31 -4.73
CA PHE A 68 -0.69 7.78 -3.72
C PHE A 68 -1.62 8.88 -3.23
N ARG A 69 -2.92 8.59 -3.24
CA ARG A 69 -3.94 9.49 -2.72
C ARG A 69 -4.34 9.06 -1.31
N LYS A 70 -3.85 9.77 -0.30
CA LYS A 70 -4.13 9.51 1.12
C LYS A 70 -5.55 9.91 1.52
N GLY A 71 -6.14 10.90 0.83
CA GLY A 71 -7.40 11.52 1.22
C GLY A 71 -8.13 12.21 0.07
N LEU A 72 -9.23 12.88 0.40
CA LEU A 72 -10.11 13.48 -0.60
C LEU A 72 -9.62 14.82 -1.13
N ASN A 73 -8.71 15.51 -0.43
CA ASN A 73 -8.22 16.82 -0.85
C ASN A 73 -7.02 16.71 -1.80
N GLU A 74 -6.80 17.75 -2.61
CA GLU A 74 -5.65 17.79 -3.55
C GLU A 74 -4.30 17.77 -2.83
N HIS A 75 -4.24 18.27 -1.59
CA HIS A 75 -3.05 18.19 -0.74
C HIS A 75 -2.78 16.81 -0.15
N ASP A 76 -3.70 15.86 -0.32
CA ASP A 76 -3.55 14.48 0.15
C ASP A 76 -2.91 13.56 -0.92
N ILE A 77 -2.30 14.14 -1.96
CA ILE A 77 -1.57 13.40 -2.99
C ILE A 77 -0.08 13.42 -2.64
N ILE A 78 0.51 12.23 -2.57
CA ILE A 78 1.96 12.02 -2.44
C ILE A 78 2.45 11.53 -3.80
N GLU A 79 3.43 12.23 -4.36
CA GLU A 79 4.09 11.85 -5.62
C GLU A 79 5.60 11.84 -5.43
N ASP A 80 6.24 10.77 -5.89
CA ASP A 80 7.70 10.65 -5.94
C ASP A 80 8.14 10.26 -7.35
N GLU A 81 9.20 10.91 -7.83
CA GLU A 81 9.82 10.63 -9.13
C GLU A 81 10.97 9.63 -8.95
N MET A 82 10.90 8.53 -9.68
CA MET A 82 11.89 7.46 -9.66
C MET A 82 12.54 7.34 -11.03
N GLU A 83 13.87 7.33 -11.06
CA GLU A 83 14.64 7.13 -12.29
C GLU A 83 14.96 5.66 -12.50
N PHE A 84 14.52 5.13 -13.64
CA PHE A 84 14.83 3.77 -14.07
C PHE A 84 15.70 3.79 -15.33
N ASN A 85 16.43 2.70 -15.56
CA ASN A 85 16.99 2.45 -16.87
C ASN A 85 15.88 2.38 -17.92
N GLN A 86 16.15 2.86 -19.13
CA GLN A 86 15.17 2.86 -20.22
C GLN A 86 14.62 1.44 -20.51
N THR A 87 15.44 0.41 -20.32
CA THR A 87 15.09 -1.00 -20.49
C THR A 87 14.45 -1.67 -19.27
N ALA A 88 14.23 -0.92 -18.17
CA ALA A 88 13.62 -1.50 -16.97
C ALA A 88 12.24 -2.09 -17.28
N SER A 89 12.06 -3.33 -16.88
CA SER A 89 10.83 -4.08 -17.02
C SER A 89 9.73 -3.52 -16.12
N VAL A 90 8.48 -3.86 -16.44
CA VAL A 90 7.33 -3.55 -15.58
C VAL A 90 7.46 -4.25 -14.22
N GLU A 91 8.07 -5.44 -14.17
CA GLU A 91 8.31 -6.17 -12.93
C GLU A 91 9.27 -5.43 -12.00
N GLU A 92 10.37 -4.89 -12.52
CA GLU A 92 11.31 -4.06 -11.75
C GLU A 92 10.64 -2.79 -11.22
N ILE A 93 9.85 -2.09 -12.05
CA ILE A 93 9.09 -0.92 -11.62
C ILE A 93 8.09 -1.28 -10.53
N ASN A 94 7.34 -2.36 -10.71
CA ASN A 94 6.34 -2.81 -9.73
C ASN A 94 6.99 -3.17 -8.40
N LYS A 95 8.18 -3.79 -8.39
CA LYS A 95 8.88 -4.10 -7.16
C LYS A 95 9.21 -2.83 -6.35
N GLU A 96 9.86 -1.85 -6.98
CA GLU A 96 10.16 -0.56 -6.35
C GLU A 96 8.89 0.17 -5.90
N TYR A 97 7.84 0.08 -6.72
CA TYR A 97 6.54 0.67 -6.42
C TYR A 97 5.87 0.04 -5.20
N TYR A 98 5.94 -1.28 -5.04
CA TYR A 98 5.44 -1.97 -3.85
C TYR A 98 6.22 -1.55 -2.60
N GLU A 99 7.55 -1.49 -2.68
CA GLU A 99 8.40 -1.05 -1.56
C GLU A 99 8.10 0.40 -1.17
N TRP A 100 7.98 1.29 -2.16
CA TRP A 100 7.57 2.68 -1.97
C TRP A 100 6.19 2.79 -1.31
N PHE A 101 5.20 2.06 -1.81
CA PHE A 101 3.84 2.08 -1.27
C PHE A 101 3.83 1.73 0.23
N TRP A 102 4.54 0.66 0.62
CA TRP A 102 4.66 0.26 2.02
C TRP A 102 5.37 1.31 2.89
N ASN A 103 6.36 2.04 2.34
CA ASN A 103 7.00 3.13 3.06
C ASN A 103 6.04 4.30 3.33
N ILE A 104 5.06 4.53 2.46
CA ILE A 104 4.06 5.59 2.63
C ILE A 104 2.93 5.19 3.58
N VAL A 105 2.44 3.95 3.48
CA VAL A 105 1.24 3.49 4.23
C VAL A 105 1.57 2.70 5.50
N GLY A 106 2.82 2.28 5.70
CA GLY A 106 3.21 1.37 6.79
C GLY A 106 2.78 1.86 8.18
N ASP A 107 2.91 3.15 8.46
CA ASP A 107 2.52 3.74 9.74
C ASP A 107 1.00 3.97 9.87
N SER A 108 0.25 3.95 8.76
CA SER A 108 -1.20 4.16 8.76
C SER A 108 -2.00 2.86 8.84
N VAL A 109 -1.36 1.71 8.61
CA VAL A 109 -2.01 0.39 8.65
C VAL A 109 -1.50 -0.45 9.81
N ASN A 110 -2.38 -1.22 10.45
CA ASN A 110 -2.02 -2.20 11.48
C ASN A 110 -3.09 -3.29 11.61
N TRP A 111 -2.77 -4.32 12.38
CA TRP A 111 -3.73 -5.32 12.81
C TRP A 111 -3.58 -5.64 14.30
N PHE A 112 -4.67 -6.11 14.91
CA PHE A 112 -4.70 -6.54 16.31
C PHE A 112 -5.77 -7.60 16.56
N GLU A 113 -5.60 -8.42 17.60
CA GLU A 113 -6.61 -9.38 18.06
C GLU A 113 -7.62 -8.66 18.98
N LYS A 114 -8.92 -8.96 18.78
CA LYS A 114 -10.04 -8.32 19.50
C LYS A 114 -10.56 -9.15 20.66
#